data_AF-E0S1B7-F1
#
_entry.id   AF-E0S1B7-F1
#
_cell.length_a   1.000
_cell.length_b   1.000
_cell.length_c   1.000
_cell.angle_alpha   90.00
_cell.angle_beta   90.00
_cell.angle_gamma   90.00
#
_symmetry.space_group_name_H-M   'P 1'
#
loop_
_entity.id
_entity.type
_entity.pdbx_description
1 polymer ?
#
loop_
_entity_poly.entity_id
_entity_poly.type
_entity_poly.pdbx_seq_one_letter_code
_entity_poly.pdbx_strand_id
1 'polypeptide(L)' 'MNIHLCKGDETLEQALEYINNNDSEGRKYTFDKEADRCYIGDEAFVNAPVLINYRNQYWALHIVE' A
#
# COMPACT_ATOMS: atom_id res chain seq x y z
N MET A 1 0.15 -3.23 10.86
CA MET A 1 0.33 -2.23 9.80
C MET A 1 1.75 -2.33 9.29
N ASN A 2 1.92 -2.69 8.02
CA ASN A 2 3.21 -2.69 7.31
C ASN A 2 3.27 -1.50 6.35
N ILE A 3 4.44 -0.90 6.14
CA ILE A 3 4.59 0.24 5.21
C ILE A 3 5.69 -0.08 4.20
N HIS A 4 5.33 -0.17 2.92
CA HIS A 4 6.28 -0.26 1.81
C HIS A 4 6.74 1.14 1.43
N LEU A 5 8.04 1.41 1.55
CA LEU A 5 8.63 2.67 1.16
C LEU A 5 9.16 2.54 -0.27
N CYS A 6 8.52 3.23 -1.22
CA CYS A 6 8.95 3.17 -2.60
C CYS A 6 10.37 3.72 -2.75
N LYS A 7 11.23 2.97 -3.46
CA LYS A 7 12.64 3.37 -3.69
C LYS A 7 12.86 3.86 -5.11
N GLY A 8 13.62 4.93 -5.26
CA GLY A 8 14.07 5.42 -6.58
C GLY A 8 12.91 5.74 -7.51
N ASP A 9 12.86 5.04 -8.64
CA ASP A 9 11.87 5.15 -9.71
C ASP A 9 10.73 4.12 -9.61
N GLU A 10 10.65 3.36 -8.52
CA GLU A 10 9.58 2.38 -8.28
C GLU A 10 8.20 3.00 -8.40
N THR A 11 7.32 2.40 -9.21
CA THR A 11 5.93 2.82 -9.34
C THR A 11 5.03 2.20 -8.29
N LEU A 12 3.81 2.74 -8.13
CA LEU A 12 2.83 2.17 -7.20
C LEU A 12 2.46 0.73 -7.58
N GLU A 13 2.40 0.44 -8.87
CA GLU A 13 2.08 -0.88 -9.42
C GLU A 13 3.21 -1.89 -9.12
N GLN A 14 4.47 -1.46 -9.24
CA GLN A 14 5.64 -2.28 -8.87
C GLN A 14 5.70 -2.54 -7.37
N ALA A 15 5.38 -1.52 -6.55
CA ALA A 15 5.28 -1.69 -5.11
C ALA A 15 4.17 -2.69 -4.72
N LEU A 16 3.00 -2.60 -5.37
CA LEU A 16 1.91 -3.56 -5.15
C LEU A 16 2.31 -4.99 -5.53
N GLU A 17 2.97 -5.15 -6.68
CA GLU A 17 3.49 -6.45 -7.12
C GLU A 17 4.50 -7.02 -6.11
N TYR A 18 5.44 -6.19 -5.65
CA TYR A 18 6.40 -6.59 -4.63
C TYR A 18 5.71 -7.07 -3.35
N ILE A 19 4.76 -6.29 -2.82
CA ILE A 19 3.98 -6.65 -1.63
C ILE A 19 3.26 -7.98 -1.83
N ASN A 20 2.58 -8.16 -2.97
CA ASN A 20 1.83 -9.37 -3.29
C ASN A 20 2.68 -10.62 -3.50
N ASN A 21 3.95 -10.46 -3.86
CA ASN A 21 4.91 -11.55 -4.06
C ASN A 21 5.67 -11.90 -2.77
N ASN A 22 5.73 -11.00 -1.80
CA ASN A 22 6.50 -11.16 -0.56
C ASN A 22 5.63 -11.25 0.70
N ASP A 23 4.30 -11.27 0.59
CA ASP A 23 3.42 -11.51 1.74
C ASP A 23 3.56 -12.96 2.24
N SER A 24 4.01 -13.11 3.49
CA SER A 24 4.26 -14.41 4.11
C SER A 24 3.01 -15.24 4.39
N GLU A 25 1.83 -14.60 4.40
CA GLU A 25 0.54 -15.23 4.65
C GLU A 25 -0.20 -15.56 3.34
N GLY A 26 0.41 -15.29 2.18
CA GLY A 26 -0.18 -15.53 0.86
C GLY A 26 -1.35 -14.60 0.54
N ARG A 27 -1.53 -13.51 1.29
CA ARG A 27 -2.60 -12.53 1.05
C ARG A 27 -2.36 -11.79 -0.27
N LYS A 28 -3.46 -11.39 -0.90
CA LYS A 28 -3.44 -10.51 -2.08
C LYS A 28 -4.04 -9.17 -1.72
N TYR A 29 -3.36 -8.12 -2.15
CA TYR A 29 -3.73 -6.75 -1.91
C TYR A 29 -4.04 -6.05 -3.22
N THR A 30 -4.84 -5.00 -3.12
CA THR A 30 -5.18 -4.06 -4.19
C THR A 30 -5.33 -2.65 -3.61
N PHE A 31 -5.33 -1.64 -4.48
CA PHE A 31 -5.69 -0.27 -4.14
C PHE A 31 -6.17 0.46 -5.39
N ASP A 32 -7.00 1.48 -5.21
CA ASP A 32 -7.37 2.50 -6.17
C ASP A 32 -6.49 3.75 -5.96
N LYS A 33 -5.80 4.17 -7.01
CA LYS A 33 -4.81 5.25 -6.95
C LYS A 33 -5.39 6.61 -6.57
N GLU A 34 -6.67 6.83 -6.84
CA GLU A 34 -7.35 8.10 -6.55
C GLU A 34 -8.11 8.03 -5.23
N ALA A 35 -8.83 6.94 -4.98
CA ALA A 35 -9.69 6.81 -3.81
C ALA A 35 -8.93 6.41 -2.54
N ASP A 36 -7.85 5.64 -2.65
CA ASP A 36 -7.15 5.09 -1.48
C ASP A 36 -5.98 5.94 -1.00
N ARG A 37 -5.81 7.11 -1.60
CA ARG A 37 -4.86 8.10 -1.11
C ARG A 37 -5.31 8.57 0.28
N CYS A 38 -4.43 8.43 1.27
CA CYS A 38 -4.71 8.79 2.66
C CYS A 38 -3.62 9.68 3.27
N TYR A 39 -3.93 10.26 4.44
CA TYR A 39 -3.00 11.06 5.23
C TYR A 39 -2.71 10.41 6.58
N ILE A 40 -1.55 10.71 7.15
CA ILE A 40 -1.15 10.20 8.46
C ILE A 40 -2.20 10.62 9.51
N GLY A 41 -2.78 9.63 10.18
CA GLY A 41 -3.79 9.84 11.22
C GLY A 41 -5.24 9.69 10.76
N ASP A 42 -5.50 9.61 9.45
CA ASP A 42 -6.84 9.32 8.94
C ASP A 42 -7.23 7.86 9.23
N GLU A 43 -8.54 7.59 9.27
CA GLU A 43 -9.06 6.24 9.51
C GLU A 43 -8.54 5.22 8.48
N ALA A 44 -8.45 5.60 7.21
CA ALA A 44 -7.90 4.73 6.16
C ALA A 44 -6.42 4.39 6.41
N PHE A 45 -5.62 5.36 6.88
CA PHE A 45 -4.22 5.14 7.21
C PHE A 45 -4.08 4.22 8.42
N VAL A 46 -4.86 4.47 9.48
CA VAL A 46 -4.76 3.74 10.75
C VAL A 46 -5.23 2.30 10.61
N ASN A 47 -6.26 2.05 9.80
CA ASN A 47 -6.87 0.74 9.66
C ASN A 47 -6.27 -0.09 8.51
N ALA A 48 -5.41 0.48 7.67
CA ALA A 48 -4.82 -0.24 6.55
C ALA A 48 -3.93 -1.41 7.02
N PRO A 49 -4.08 -2.62 6.45
CA PRO A 49 -3.16 -3.72 6.71
C PRO A 49 -1.74 -3.38 6.21
N VAL A 50 -1.66 -2.80 5.02
CA VAL A 50 -0.43 -2.37 4.35
C VAL A 50 -0.62 -0.96 3.77
N LEU A 51 0.42 -0.14 3.85
CA LEU A 51 0.48 1.17 3.22
C LEU A 51 1.60 1.18 2.18
N ILE A 52 1.38 1.84 1.05
CA ILE A 52 2.47 2.25 0.15
C ILE A 52 2.78 3.72 0.42
N ASN A 53 4.04 4.03 0.71
CA ASN A 53 4.56 5.40 0.65
C ASN A 53 5.25 5.61 -0.70
N TYR A 54 4.70 6.49 -1.53
CA TYR A 54 5.30 6.90 -2.78
C TYR A 54 5.45 8.42 -2.81
N ARG A 55 6.70 8.90 -2.84
CA ARG A 55 7.03 10.34 -2.87
C ARG A 55 6.31 11.14 -1.77
N ASN A 56 6.40 10.68 -0.53
CA ASN A 56 5.78 11.27 0.67
C ASN A 56 4.24 11.32 0.66
N GLN A 57 3.60 10.53 -0.20
CA GLN A 57 2.16 10.32 -0.23
C GLN A 57 1.86 8.87 0.13
N TYR A 58 0.70 8.62 0.73
CA TYR A 58 0.33 7.30 1.24
C TYR A 58 -0.90 6.76 0.51
N TRP A 59 -0.89 5.46 0.25
CA TRP A 59 -2.03 4.69 -0.26
C TRP A 59 -2.32 3.53 0.67
N ALA A 60 -3.58 3.42 1.11
CA ALA A 60 -4.07 2.34 1.96
C ALA A 60 -4.46 1.13 1.10
N LEU A 61 -3.79 -0.01 1.30
CA LEU A 61 -4.10 -1.22 0.54
C LEU A 61 -5.23 -2.00 1.21
N HIS A 62 -6.04 -2.65 0.38
CA HIS A 62 -7.12 -3.54 0.79
C HIS A 62 -6.79 -4.97 0.41
N ILE A 63 -7.26 -5.94 1.19
CA ILE A 63 -7.16 -7.35 0.83
C ILE A 63 -8.20 -7.66 -0.25
N VAL A 64 -7.79 -8.39 -1.29
CA VAL A 64 -8.69 -8.95 -2.30
C VAL A 64 -9.28 -10.24 -1.71
N GLU A 65 -10.59 -10.26 -1.49
CA GLU A 65 -11.33 -11.48 -1.11
C GLU A 65 -11.47 -12.47 -2.28
#